data_AF-A0A379WI33-F1
#
_entry.id   AF-A0A379WI33-F1
#
_cell.length_a   1.000
_cell.length_b   1.000
_cell.length_c   1.000
_cell.angle_alpha   90.00
_cell.angle_beta   90.00
_cell.angle_gamma   90.00
#
_symmetry.space_group_name_H-M   'P 1'
#
loop_
_entity.id
_entity.type
_entity.pdbx_description
1 polymer ?
#
loop_
_entity_poly.entity_id
_entity_poly.type
_entity_poly.pdbx_seq_one_letter_code
_entity_poly.pdbx_strand_id
1 'polypeptide(L)' 'MSLAIVHTRAALGVNAPPITIEVHISNGLPGLTMVGLPETTVKEARDRVRSAIINSGYEFPAKKNNH' A
#
# COMPACT_ATOMS: atom_id res chain seq x y z
N MET A 1 1.40 -1.26 17.33
CA MET A 1 1.55 -2.51 16.56
C MET A 1 0.23 -2.77 15.85
N SER A 2 0.08 -2.36 14.59
CA SER A 2 -1.03 -2.82 13.76
C SER A 2 -0.46 -3.40 12.46
N LEU A 3 -0.50 -4.73 12.36
CA LEU A 3 -0.37 -5.45 11.11
C LEU A 3 -1.79 -5.71 10.62
N ALA A 4 -2.09 -5.32 9.38
CA ALA A 4 -3.32 -5.65 8.70
C ALA A 4 -3.02 -6.69 7.61
N ILE A 5 -3.83 -7.74 7.54
CA ILE A 5 -3.72 -8.82 6.56
C ILE A 5 -5.01 -8.87 5.75
N VAL A 6 -4.88 -8.89 4.43
CA VAL A 6 -6.00 -8.96 3.49
C VAL A 6 -5.78 -10.10 2.51
N HIS A 7 -6.70 -11.06 2.47
CA HIS A 7 -6.71 -12.11 1.47
C HIS A 7 -7.43 -11.62 0.20
N THR A 8 -6.80 -11.78 -0.95
CA THR A 8 -7.36 -11.39 -2.24
C THR A 8 -6.86 -12.32 -3.35
N ARG A 9 -7.05 -11.95 -4.62
CA ARG A 9 -6.62 -12.73 -5.79
C ARG A 9 -5.90 -11.83 -6.78
N ALA A 10 -4.83 -12.33 -7.40
CA ALA A 10 -4.15 -11.62 -8.48
C ALA A 10 -4.89 -11.83 -9.80
N ALA A 11 -4.75 -10.90 -10.75
CA ALA A 11 -5.27 -11.07 -12.11
C ALA A 11 -4.19 -11.66 -13.02
N LEU A 12 -4.32 -12.93 -13.40
CA LEU A 12 -3.39 -13.63 -14.29
C LEU A 12 -4.14 -14.26 -15.47
N GLY A 13 -4.49 -13.44 -16.46
CA GLY A 13 -5.33 -13.86 -17.58
C GLY A 13 -6.71 -14.30 -17.08
N VAL A 14 -7.10 -15.54 -17.41
CA VAL A 14 -8.35 -16.16 -16.90
C VAL A 14 -8.20 -16.75 -15.50
N ASN A 15 -6.97 -16.85 -15.00
CA ASN A 15 -6.69 -17.37 -13.67
C ASN A 15 -6.69 -16.25 -12.64
N ALA A 16 -7.15 -16.58 -11.44
CA ALA A 16 -7.09 -15.69 -10.29
C ALA A 16 -6.42 -16.41 -9.12
N PRO A 17 -5.08 -16.53 -9.05
CA PRO A 17 -4.46 -17.23 -7.93
C PRO A 17 -4.69 -16.45 -6.61
N PRO A 18 -4.88 -17.16 -5.48
CA PRO A 18 -5.00 -16.51 -4.18
C PRO A 18 -3.70 -15.81 -3.79
N ILE A 19 -3.80 -14.62 -3.21
CA ILE A 19 -2.66 -13.85 -2.69
C ILE A 19 -3.03 -13.23 -1.33
N THR A 20 -2.00 -12.96 -0.53
CA THR A 20 -2.13 -12.29 0.76
C THR A 20 -1.38 -10.96 0.71
N ILE A 21 -2.05 -9.90 1.14
CA ILE A 21 -1.47 -8.57 1.29
C ILE A 21 -1.28 -8.30 2.78
N GLU A 22 -0.08 -7.85 3.14
CA GLU A 22 0.27 -7.45 4.50
C GLU A 22 0.65 -5.97 4.54
N VAL A 23 0.09 -5.24 5.49
CA VAL A 23 0.36 -3.81 5.68
C VAL A 23 0.69 -3.57 7.15
N HIS A 24 1.82 -2.91 7.38
CA HIS A 24 2.26 -2.55 8.72
C HIS A 24 2.48 -1.05 8.83
N ILE A 25 2.07 -0.47 9.95
CA ILE A 25 2.36 0.92 10.31
C ILE A 25 3.21 0.92 11.58
N SER A 26 4.41 1.50 11.47
CA SER A 26 5.35 1.69 12.57
C SER A 26 5.55 3.18 12.87
N ASN A 27 5.98 3.47 14.11
CA ASN A 27 6.42 4.80 14.49
C ASN A 27 7.85 5.00 13.97
N GLY A 28 8.05 5.95 13.06
CA GLY A 28 9.33 6.18 12.41
C GLY A 28 9.26 7.34 11.43
N LEU A 29 10.28 7.46 10.58
CA LEU A 29 10.28 8.46 9.52
C LEU A 29 9.10 8.25 8.56
N PRO A 30 8.40 9.32 8.13
CA PRO A 30 7.34 9.22 7.15
C PRO A 30 7.84 8.57 5.85
N GLY A 31 7.23 7.47 5.46
CA GLY A 31 7.60 6.72 4.27
C GLY A 31 6.61 5.61 3.96
N LEU A 32 6.53 5.26 2.68
CA LEU A 32 5.78 4.11 2.20
C LEU A 32 6.73 3.25 1.35
N THR A 33 6.96 2.03 1.82
CA THR A 33 7.71 1.00 1.11
C THR A 33 6.72 -0.05 0.64
N MET A 34 6.81 -0.44 -0.62
CA MET A 34 6.01 -1.50 -1.22
C MET A 34 6.95 -2.47 -1.91
N VAL A 35 6.80 -3.76 -1.63
CA VAL A 35 7.67 -4.85 -2.10
C VAL A 35 6.82 -5.96 -2.73
N GLY A 36 7.44 -6.84 -3.52
CA GLY A 36 6.77 -8.03 -4.08
C GLY A 36 6.18 -7.87 -5.49
N LEU A 37 6.40 -6.75 -6.17
CA LEU A 37 6.02 -6.52 -7.57
C LEU A 37 7.22 -6.05 -8.41
N PRO A 38 7.15 -6.15 -9.76
CA PRO A 38 8.13 -5.50 -10.65
C PRO A 38 8.24 -3.99 -10.38
N GLU A 39 9.44 -3.43 -10.54
CA GLU A 39 9.78 -2.09 -10.03
C GLU A 39 8.89 -0.95 -10.59
N THR A 40 8.51 -1.01 -11.87
CA THR A 40 7.58 -0.03 -12.47
C THR A 40 6.18 -0.15 -11.89
N THR A 41 5.67 -1.37 -11.75
CA THR A 41 4.37 -1.67 -11.16
C THR A 41 4.27 -1.20 -9.71
N VAL A 42 5.37 -1.31 -8.93
CA VAL A 42 5.45 -0.80 -7.56
C VAL A 42 5.23 0.71 -7.50
N LYS A 43 5.89 1.49 -8.38
CA LYS A 43 5.77 2.96 -8.39
C LYS A 43 4.34 3.40 -8.65
N GLU A 44 3.71 2.84 -9.68
CA GLU A 44 2.32 3.15 -10.02
C GLU A 44 1.34 2.69 -8.94
N ALA A 45 1.55 1.51 -8.36
CA ALA A 45 0.71 0.99 -7.29
C ALA A 45 0.78 1.86 -6.04
N ARG A 46 1.97 2.36 -5.69
CA ARG A 46 2.16 3.30 -4.57
C ARG A 46 1.32 4.56 -4.72
N ASP A 47 1.32 5.16 -5.91
CA ASP A 47 0.57 6.38 -6.18
C ASP A 47 -0.95 6.12 -6.16
N ARG A 48 -1.40 4.96 -6.65
CA ARG A 48 -2.81 4.53 -6.54
C ARG A 48 -3.25 4.33 -5.09
N VAL A 49 -2.43 3.69 -4.26
CA VAL A 49 -2.73 3.49 -2.83
C VAL A 49 -2.87 4.84 -2.13
N ARG A 50 -1.98 5.79 -2.41
CA ARG A 50 -2.07 7.15 -1.86
C ARG A 50 -3.39 7.83 -2.25
N SER A 51 -3.74 7.79 -3.53
CA SER A 51 -5.00 8.36 -4.03
C SER A 51 -6.23 7.69 -3.41
N ALA A 52 -6.21 6.36 -3.24
CA ALA A 52 -7.30 5.61 -2.62
C ALA A 52 -7.53 6.02 -1.15
N ILE A 53 -6.45 6.20 -0.38
CA ILE A 53 -6.52 6.65 1.02
C ILE A 53 -7.18 8.04 1.10
N ILE A 54 -6.71 8.99 0.28
CA ILE A 54 -7.23 10.37 0.26
C ILE A 54 -8.70 10.39 -0.18
N ASN A 55 -9.05 9.69 -1.25
CA ASN A 55 -10.43 9.61 -1.76
C ASN A 55 -11.38 8.88 -0.81
N SER A 56 -10.85 8.10 0.13
CA SER A 56 -11.63 7.44 1.18
C SER A 56 -11.81 8.33 2.42
N GLY A 57 -11.37 9.60 2.39
CA GLY A 57 -11.52 10.55 3.48
C GLY A 57 -10.46 10.43 4.59
N TYR A 58 -9.38 9.67 4.36
CA TYR A 58 -8.30 9.52 5.33
C TYR A 58 -7.10 10.40 5.00
N GLU A 59 -6.39 10.84 6.04
CA GLU A 59 -5.10 11.50 5.88
C GLU A 59 -4.01 10.47 5.57
N PHE A 60 -3.28 10.72 4.49
CA PHE A 60 -2.07 9.94 4.23
C PHE A 60 -0.98 10.32 5.24
N PRO A 61 -0.26 9.35 5.86
CA PRO A 61 0.75 9.61 6.88
C PRO A 61 2.03 10.20 6.25
N ALA A 62 1.95 11.44 5.80
CA ALA A 62 3.06 12.25 5.31
C ALA A 62 3.02 13.59 6.04
N LYS A 63 3.06 13.57 7.38
CA LYS A 63 3.26 14.81 8.12
C LYS A 63 4.70 15.28 7.89
N LYS A 64 4.82 16.27 7.00
CA LYS A 64 5.86 17.30 7.12
C LYS A 64 5.75 17.88 8.52
N ASN A 65 6.82 17.79 9.29
CA ASN A 65 6.97 18.57 10.49
C ASN A 65 7.02 20.05 10.06
N ASN A 66 5.91 20.76 10.16
CA ASN A 66 5.93 22.22 10.25
C ASN A 66 6.30 22.56 11.69
N HIS A 67 7.60 22.74 11.93
CA HIS A 67 8.10 23.72 12.88
C HIS A 67 8.87 24.75 12.05
#